data_AF-A0A7S3QQW1-F1
#
_entry.id   AF-A0A7S3QQW1-F1
#
_cell.length_a   1.000
_cell.length_b   1.000
_cell.length_c   1.000
_cell.angle_alpha   90.00
_cell.angle_beta   90.00
_cell.angle_gamma   90.00
#
_symmetry.space_group_name_H-M   'P 1'
#
loop_
_entity.id
_entity.type
_entity.pdbx_description
1 polymer ?
#
loop_
_entity_poly.entity_id
_entity_poly.type
_entity_poly.pdbx_seq_one_letter_code
_entity_poly.pdbx_strand_id
1 'polypeptide(L)'
;MSYKLVPRSPLAIKLLGESHDWALDPSTLTSLGRAASSTLMIPSEWVQFSSSHLRLWAEQRPEGWVWHMQDSSTNGTWLTAPQASHGARPGKHRVPKGNRMVLEAGSIIQLSTAPSEVLEFEFVHEEVAEDDQSSATPSTDAAAEHHQHKRKGRDTGLTSSAKRPHIQQQQQQQQHG
;
A
#
# COMPACT_ATOMS: atom_id res chain seq x y z
N MET A 1 -7.74 8.12 -0.17
CA MET A 1 -7.30 7.50 1.09
C MET A 1 -6.24 6.47 0.76
N SER A 2 -4.99 6.70 1.20
CA SER A 2 -3.87 5.78 1.01
C SER A 2 -3.41 5.24 2.37
N TYR A 3 -2.97 3.98 2.39
CA TYR A 3 -2.35 3.37 3.56
C TYR A 3 -0.90 3.05 3.24
N LYS A 4 -0.02 3.13 4.24
CA LYS A 4 1.40 2.87 4.06
C LYS A 4 2.07 2.30 5.31
N LEU A 5 3.19 1.60 5.11
CA LEU A 5 4.11 1.22 6.18
C LEU A 5 5.29 2.18 6.19
N VAL A 6 5.49 2.87 7.30
CA VAL A 6 6.60 3.80 7.52
C VAL A 6 7.68 3.07 8.31
N PRO A 7 8.94 2.98 7.83
CA PRO A 7 10.00 2.29 8.56
C PRO A 7 10.39 3.04 9.84
N ARG A 8 10.48 2.34 10.98
CA ARG A 8 10.81 2.90 12.31
C ARG A 8 12.14 2.44 12.88
N SER A 9 12.59 1.25 12.49
CA SER A 9 13.88 0.68 12.91
C SER A 9 14.97 0.91 11.86
N PRO A 10 16.26 0.99 12.23
CA PRO A 10 17.36 1.09 11.26
C PRO A 10 17.37 -0.03 10.22
N LEU A 11 16.97 -1.25 10.60
CA LEU A 11 16.90 -2.38 9.69
C LEU A 11 15.73 -2.26 8.70
N ALA A 12 14.60 -1.68 9.13
CA ALA A 12 13.47 -1.39 8.25
C ALA A 12 13.80 -0.28 7.25
N ILE A 13 14.53 0.75 7.69
CA ILE A 13 15.05 1.80 6.81
C ILE A 13 16.02 1.18 5.79
N LYS A 14 16.94 0.32 6.23
CA LYS A 14 17.84 -0.41 5.33
C LYS A 14 17.07 -1.30 4.33
N LEU A 15 15.96 -1.90 4.74
CA LEU A 15 15.14 -2.76 3.89
C LEU A 15 14.46 -1.97 2.76
N LEU A 16 13.87 -0.81 3.08
CA LEU A 16 13.13 0.01 2.12
C LEU A 16 14.03 0.99 1.35
N GLY A 17 15.25 1.24 1.83
CA GLY A 17 16.16 2.26 1.31
C GLY A 17 15.97 3.62 1.99
N GLU A 18 16.84 4.59 1.66
CA GLU A 18 16.86 5.94 2.27
C GLU A 18 15.63 6.79 1.95
N SER A 19 14.74 6.30 1.11
CA SER A 19 13.51 6.98 0.74
C SER A 19 12.44 5.91 0.55
N HIS A 20 11.24 6.23 1.02
CA HIS A 20 9.94 5.60 0.76
C HIS A 20 9.35 4.78 1.92
N ASP A 21 8.26 5.35 2.44
CA ASP A 21 7.15 4.59 2.99
C ASP A 21 6.69 3.55 1.95
N TRP A 22 6.27 2.38 2.40
CA TRP A 22 5.73 1.36 1.52
C TRP A 22 4.22 1.52 1.37
N ALA A 23 3.75 1.99 0.21
CA ALA A 23 2.33 2.11 -0.07
C ALA A 23 1.64 0.73 -0.08
N LEU A 24 0.46 0.66 0.51
CA LEU A 24 -0.36 -0.54 0.60
C LEU A 24 -1.60 -0.39 -0.29
N ASP A 25 -1.77 -1.31 -1.23
CA ASP A 25 -2.95 -1.40 -2.08
C ASP A 25 -4.01 -2.28 -1.39
N PRO A 26 -5.19 -1.73 -1.03
CA PRO A 26 -6.25 -2.47 -0.34
C PRO A 26 -6.83 -3.63 -1.16
N SER A 27 -6.63 -3.64 -2.49
CA SER A 27 -7.08 -4.72 -3.37
C SER A 27 -6.15 -5.93 -3.40
N THR A 28 -4.98 -5.84 -2.76
CA THR A 28 -3.94 -6.87 -2.81
C THR A 28 -3.58 -7.42 -1.43
N LEU A 29 -3.26 -8.72 -1.38
CA LEU A 29 -2.60 -9.31 -0.22
C LEU A 29 -1.13 -8.88 -0.22
N THR A 30 -0.72 -8.12 0.79
CA THR A 30 0.68 -7.79 1.02
C THR A 30 1.30 -8.83 1.94
N SER A 31 2.38 -9.47 1.51
CA SER A 31 3.13 -10.44 2.31
C SER A 31 4.56 -9.97 2.57
N LEU A 32 5.02 -10.17 3.81
CA LEU A 32 6.37 -9.84 4.25
C LEU A 32 7.08 -11.14 4.66
N GLY A 33 8.30 -11.34 4.17
CA GLY A 33 9.06 -12.55 4.49
C GLY A 33 10.27 -12.73 3.60
N ARG A 34 11.09 -13.75 3.89
CA ARG A 34 12.28 -14.07 3.10
C ARG A 34 12.02 -14.82 1.79
N ALA A 35 10.81 -15.34 1.58
CA ALA A 35 10.49 -16.03 0.33
C ALA A 35 10.50 -15.03 -0.83
N ALA A 36 11.04 -15.44 -1.99
CA ALA A 36 11.05 -14.63 -3.21
C ALA A 36 9.64 -14.30 -3.73
N SER A 37 8.62 -15.04 -3.29
CA SER A 37 7.21 -14.76 -3.58
C SER A 37 6.56 -13.72 -2.65
N SER A 38 7.29 -13.20 -1.65
CA SER A 38 6.76 -12.18 -0.75
C SER A 38 6.68 -10.82 -1.45
N THR A 39 5.61 -10.07 -1.19
CA THR A 39 5.41 -8.72 -1.75
C THR A 39 6.51 -7.76 -1.30
N LEU A 40 6.84 -7.77 -0.01
CA LEU A 40 8.00 -7.09 0.55
C LEU A 40 9.00 -8.17 0.99
N MET A 41 10.02 -8.37 0.16
CA MET A 41 11.03 -9.41 0.34
C MET A 41 12.08 -8.97 1.36
N ILE A 42 12.19 -9.71 2.45
CA ILE A 42 13.25 -9.57 3.45
C ILE A 42 14.50 -10.31 2.94
N PRO A 43 15.71 -9.72 3.03
CA PRO A 43 16.95 -10.36 2.62
C PRO A 43 17.13 -11.76 3.23
N SER A 44 17.57 -12.70 2.40
CA SER A 44 17.62 -14.12 2.74
C SER A 44 18.58 -14.43 3.90
N GLU A 45 19.61 -13.61 4.04
CA GLU A 45 20.64 -13.69 5.07
C GLU A 45 20.16 -13.20 6.45
N TRP A 46 19.01 -12.52 6.54
CA TRP A 46 18.38 -12.15 7.80
C TRP A 46 17.54 -13.31 8.35
N VAL A 47 18.23 -14.39 8.70
CA VAL A 47 17.68 -15.71 9.06
C VAL A 47 16.70 -15.71 10.24
N GLN A 48 16.70 -14.65 11.06
CA GLN A 48 15.75 -14.41 12.15
C GLN A 48 14.31 -14.17 11.65
N PHE A 49 14.11 -13.85 10.38
CA PHE A 49 12.77 -13.70 9.81
C PHE A 49 12.34 -14.97 9.07
N SER A 50 11.07 -15.37 9.19
CA SER A 50 10.52 -16.50 8.43
C SER A 50 10.36 -16.20 6.93
N SER A 51 10.33 -17.25 6.11
CA SER A 51 10.06 -17.14 4.67
C SER A 51 8.70 -16.51 4.37
N SER A 52 7.68 -16.81 5.18
CA SER A 52 6.40 -16.08 5.22
C SER A 52 6.21 -15.63 6.67
N HIS A 53 6.47 -14.35 6.93
CA HIS A 53 6.52 -13.81 8.31
C HIS A 53 5.17 -13.19 8.69
N LEU A 54 4.66 -12.30 7.85
CA LEU A 54 3.49 -11.50 8.10
C LEU A 54 2.67 -11.34 6.81
N ARG A 55 1.35 -11.29 6.94
CA ARG A 55 0.43 -10.93 5.85
C ARG A 55 -0.46 -9.78 6.28
N LEU A 56 -0.69 -8.86 5.36
CA LEU A 56 -1.58 -7.70 5.49
C LEU A 56 -2.58 -7.70 4.34
N TRP A 57 -3.85 -7.40 4.62
CA TRP A 57 -4.87 -7.23 3.59
C TRP A 57 -5.99 -6.34 4.11
N ALA A 58 -6.75 -5.73 3.19
CA ALA A 58 -7.92 -4.96 3.53
C ALA A 58 -9.20 -5.73 3.19
N GLU A 59 -10.26 -5.49 3.96
CA GLU A 59 -11.63 -5.88 3.61
C GLU A 59 -12.49 -4.63 3.44
N GLN A 60 -13.22 -4.56 2.33
CA GLN A 60 -14.19 -3.49 2.12
C GLN A 60 -15.40 -3.73 3.01
N ARG A 61 -15.73 -2.74 3.85
CA ARG A 61 -16.96 -2.68 4.66
C ARG A 61 -17.78 -1.44 4.28
N PRO A 62 -19.06 -1.36 4.69
CA PRO A 62 -19.89 -0.18 4.43
C PRO A 62 -19.26 1.13 4.93
N GLU A 63 -18.49 1.06 6.01
CA GLU A 63 -17.84 2.20 6.66
C GLU A 63 -16.47 2.55 6.06
N GLY A 64 -15.94 1.70 5.19
CA GLY A 64 -14.61 1.87 4.58
C GLY A 64 -13.77 0.59 4.60
N TRP A 65 -12.48 0.74 4.34
CA TRP A 65 -11.52 -0.35 4.36
C TRP A 65 -11.09 -0.69 5.78
N VAL A 66 -11.22 -1.96 6.17
CA VAL A 66 -10.68 -2.47 7.43
C VAL A 66 -9.44 -3.29 7.15
N TRP A 67 -8.31 -2.87 7.71
CA TRP A 67 -7.04 -3.57 7.54
C TRP A 67 -6.86 -4.68 8.56
N HIS A 68 -6.27 -5.77 8.09
CA HIS A 68 -6.02 -6.97 8.85
C HIS A 68 -4.56 -7.37 8.74
N MET A 69 -4.10 -8.04 9.78
CA MET A 69 -2.79 -8.69 9.81
C MET A 69 -2.88 -10.11 10.34
N GLN A 70 -1.95 -10.97 9.91
CA GLN A 70 -1.80 -12.33 10.44
C GLN A 70 -0.32 -12.70 10.52
N ASP A 71 0.12 -13.07 11.72
CA ASP A 71 1.46 -13.61 11.97
C ASP A 71 1.55 -15.07 11.54
N SER A 72 2.55 -15.40 10.73
CA SER A 72 2.88 -16.80 10.37
C SER A 72 4.30 -17.18 10.77
N SER A 73 5.01 -16.29 11.46
CA SER A 73 6.43 -16.40 11.73
C SER A 73 6.79 -17.48 12.76
N THR A 74 8.07 -17.81 12.83
CA THR A 74 8.67 -18.64 13.88
C THR A 74 9.01 -17.79 15.10
N ASN A 75 9.62 -16.62 14.87
CA ASN A 75 10.15 -15.75 15.91
C ASN A 75 9.15 -14.69 16.39
N GLY A 76 7.89 -14.76 15.96
CA GLY A 76 6.79 -13.91 16.38
C GLY A 76 6.72 -12.55 15.68
N THR A 77 5.50 -12.00 15.70
CA THR A 77 5.21 -10.61 15.40
C THR A 77 4.62 -9.95 16.65
N TRP A 78 4.96 -8.70 16.91
CA TRP A 78 4.43 -7.89 18.01
C TRP A 78 3.72 -6.67 17.45
N LEU A 79 2.67 -6.27 18.16
CA LEU A 79 1.86 -5.10 17.82
C LEU A 79 1.82 -4.17 19.02
N THR A 80 2.08 -2.89 18.78
CA THR A 80 1.77 -1.82 19.72
C THR A 80 0.60 -1.03 19.13
N ALA A 81 -0.54 -1.07 19.82
CA ALA A 81 -1.72 -0.32 19.39
C ALA A 81 -1.47 1.20 19.44
N PRO A 82 -2.21 2.01 18.67
CA PRO A 82 -2.16 3.46 18.82
C PRO A 82 -2.53 3.86 20.26
N GLN A 83 -2.03 5.02 20.69
CA GLN A 83 -2.30 5.54 22.02
C GLN A 83 -3.82 5.73 22.18
N ALA A 84 -4.43 5.02 23.13
CA ALA A 84 -5.83 5.26 23.46
C ALA A 84 -5.97 6.68 24.03
N SER A 85 -6.96 7.43 23.55
CA SER A 85 -7.27 8.81 23.95
C SER A 85 -7.50 9.01 25.46
N HIS A 86 -7.55 7.91 26.23
CA HIS A 86 -7.78 7.86 27.67
C HIS A 86 -6.52 7.59 28.52
N GLY A 87 -5.32 7.90 28.02
CA GLY A 87 -4.11 8.01 28.86
C GLY A 87 -3.47 6.68 29.30
N ALA A 88 -4.03 5.53 28.91
CA ALA A 88 -3.34 4.25 29.05
C ALA A 88 -2.18 4.18 28.03
N ARG A 89 -0.95 3.90 28.51
CA ARG A 89 0.18 3.64 27.61
C ARG A 89 -0.13 2.39 26.80
N PRO A 90 -0.08 2.43 25.45
CA PRO A 90 -0.32 1.24 24.66
C PRO A 90 0.77 0.21 24.99
N GLY A 91 0.32 -0.96 25.45
CA GLY A 91 1.19 -2.08 25.71
C GLY A 91 1.55 -2.79 24.40
N LYS A 92 2.84 -3.07 24.21
CA LYS A 92 3.30 -3.98 23.18
C LYS A 92 2.87 -5.40 23.53
N HIS A 93 2.15 -6.07 22.63
CA HIS A 93 1.69 -7.44 22.82
C HIS A 93 2.07 -8.31 21.64
N ARG A 94 2.21 -9.62 21.88
CA ARG A 94 2.52 -10.59 20.83
C ARG A 94 1.24 -10.91 20.04
N VAL A 95 1.33 -10.86 18.72
CA VAL A 95 0.25 -11.31 17.82
C VAL A 95 0.20 -12.84 17.88
N PRO A 96 -0.96 -13.47 18.19
CA PRO A 96 -1.04 -14.91 18.18
C PRO A 96 -0.88 -15.46 16.75
N LYS A 97 0.02 -16.43 16.59
CA LYS A 97 0.31 -17.04 15.27
C LYS A 97 -0.96 -17.64 14.65
N GLY A 98 -1.18 -17.34 13.37
CA GLY A 98 -2.35 -17.80 12.60
C GLY A 98 -3.64 -17.04 12.90
N ASN A 99 -3.68 -16.18 13.92
CA ASN A 99 -4.86 -15.38 14.20
C ASN A 99 -4.87 -14.11 13.37
N ARG A 100 -6.06 -13.74 12.94
CA ARG A 100 -6.34 -12.48 12.27
C ARG A 100 -6.54 -11.39 13.33
N MET A 101 -5.81 -10.30 13.19
CA MET A 101 -5.95 -9.10 14.01
C MET A 101 -6.42 -7.95 13.12
N VAL A 102 -7.16 -7.00 13.70
CA VAL A 102 -7.43 -5.70 13.06
C VAL A 102 -6.20 -4.82 13.25
N LEU A 103 -5.82 -4.11 12.20
CA LEU A 103 -4.70 -3.18 12.20
C LEU A 103 -5.24 -1.76 12.10
N GLU A 104 -5.00 -0.97 13.15
CA GLU A 104 -5.46 0.42 13.23
C GLU A 104 -4.32 1.38 12.85
N ALA A 105 -4.66 2.52 12.23
CA ALA A 105 -3.69 3.55 11.92
C ALA A 105 -2.97 4.03 13.20
N GLY A 106 -1.65 4.26 13.10
CA GLY A 106 -0.76 4.54 14.23
C GLY A 106 -0.25 3.29 14.95
N SER A 107 -0.66 2.08 14.55
CA SER A 107 -0.10 0.85 15.12
C SER A 107 1.36 0.66 14.71
N ILE A 108 2.20 0.18 15.64
CA ILE A 108 3.58 -0.21 15.37
C ILE A 108 3.66 -1.73 15.29
N ILE A 109 4.04 -2.23 14.12
CA ILE A 109 4.28 -3.64 13.83
C ILE A 109 5.77 -3.90 14.00
N GLN A 110 6.11 -4.87 14.84
CA GLN A 110 7.46 -5.35 15.03
C GLN A 110 7.58 -6.82 14.65
N LEU A 111 8.53 -7.14 13.77
CA LEU A 111 8.90 -8.51 13.43
C LEU A 111 10.16 -8.90 14.24
N SER A 112 10.17 -10.12 14.77
CA SER A 112 11.24 -10.67 15.62
C SER A 112 11.38 -10.01 17.01
N THR A 113 11.89 -10.79 17.97
CA THR A 113 12.32 -10.33 19.31
C THR A 113 13.84 -10.28 19.46
N ALA A 114 14.60 -10.67 18.44
CA ALA A 114 16.05 -10.61 18.47
C ALA A 114 16.50 -9.16 18.76
N PRO A 115 17.18 -8.87 19.89
CA PRO A 115 17.42 -7.50 20.35
C PRO A 115 18.17 -6.61 19.36
N SER A 116 19.02 -7.22 18.52
CA SER A 116 19.85 -6.54 17.53
C SER A 116 19.23 -6.50 16.13
N GLU A 117 18.12 -7.19 15.91
CA GLU A 117 17.63 -7.53 14.58
C GLU A 117 16.11 -7.47 14.49
N VAL A 118 15.61 -6.25 14.66
CA VAL A 118 14.18 -5.94 14.67
C VAL A 118 13.82 -5.19 13.40
N LEU A 119 12.72 -5.59 12.76
CA LEU A 119 12.05 -4.77 11.75
C LEU A 119 10.80 -4.15 12.37
N GLU A 120 10.80 -2.83 12.51
CA GLU A 120 9.65 -2.07 12.98
C GLU A 120 9.11 -1.16 11.88
N PHE A 121 7.78 -1.21 11.71
CA PHE A 121 7.01 -0.36 10.81
C PHE A 121 5.84 0.27 11.55
N GLU A 122 5.55 1.52 11.26
CA GLU A 122 4.32 2.19 11.67
C GLU A 122 3.31 2.11 10.52
N PHE A 123 2.09 1.67 10.82
CA PHE A 123 1.00 1.62 9.85
C PHE A 123 0.25 2.96 9.85
N VAL A 124 0.32 3.69 8.73
CA VAL A 124 -0.20 5.05 8.64
C VAL A 124 -1.33 5.12 7.61
N HIS A 125 -2.39 5.86 7.95
CA HIS A 125 -3.42 6.30 7.03
C HIS A 125 -3.11 7.74 6.61
N GLU A 126 -3.01 7.97 5.31
CA GLU A 126 -2.77 9.28 4.72
C GLU A 126 -4.07 9.80 4.12
N GLU A 127 -4.60 10.83 4.77
CA GLU A 127 -5.64 11.67 4.19
C GLU A 127 -4.95 12.49 3.10
N VAL A 128 -5.20 12.12 1.84
CA VAL A 128 -4.86 12.99 0.73
C VAL A 128 -5.71 14.23 0.92
N ALA A 129 -5.10 15.33 1.33
CA ALA A 129 -5.76 16.63 1.29
C ALA A 129 -6.22 16.82 -0.16
N GLU A 130 -7.54 16.89 -0.37
CA GLU A 130 -8.06 17.39 -1.63
C GLU A 130 -7.56 18.83 -1.73
N ASP A 131 -6.51 19.07 -2.52
CA ASP A 131 -6.13 20.42 -2.88
C ASP A 131 -7.36 21.09 -3.45
N ASP A 132 -7.89 22.05 -2.69
CA ASP A 132 -9.00 22.90 -3.05
C ASP A 132 -8.55 23.77 -4.23
N GLN A 133 -8.51 23.19 -5.43
CA GLN A 133 -8.40 23.90 -6.69
C GLN A 133 -9.76 24.55 -7.03
N SER A 134 -10.30 25.27 -6.05
CA SER A 134 -11.44 26.17 -6.23
C SER A 134 -10.95 27.42 -6.96
N SER A 135 -10.95 27.32 -8.28
CA SER A 135 -11.40 28.37 -9.21
C SER A 135 -10.97 29.82 -8.88
N ALA A 136 -9.76 30.19 -9.31
CA ALA A 136 -9.41 31.60 -9.50
C ALA A 136 -9.21 31.89 -10.99
N THR A 137 -10.29 32.31 -11.67
CA THR A 137 -10.37 33.43 -12.65
C THR A 137 -11.71 33.36 -13.41
N PRO A 138 -12.36 34.49 -13.79
CA PRO A 138 -11.73 35.74 -14.23
C PRO A 138 -12.31 37.02 -13.59
N SER A 139 -11.45 38.03 -13.40
CA SER A 139 -11.90 39.43 -13.39
C SER A 139 -11.51 40.07 -14.72
N THR A 140 -12.53 40.29 -15.52
CA THR A 140 -12.57 41.12 -16.72
C THR A 140 -12.44 42.59 -16.32
N ASP A 141 -11.46 43.32 -16.85
CA ASP A 141 -11.73 44.61 -17.49
C ASP A 141 -10.55 45.16 -18.33
N ALA A 142 -10.89 45.58 -19.55
CA ALA A 142 -10.21 46.52 -20.47
C ALA A 142 -8.74 46.25 -20.91
N ALA A 143 -8.30 46.43 -22.16
CA ALA A 143 -8.87 46.98 -23.39
C ALA A 143 -8.06 46.49 -24.61
N ALA A 144 -8.65 46.73 -25.78
CA ALA A 144 -8.21 46.45 -27.16
C ALA A 144 -6.72 46.66 -27.48
N GLU A 145 -6.18 45.81 -28.36
CA GLU A 145 -5.77 46.25 -29.70
C GLU A 145 -5.50 45.09 -30.68
N HIS A 146 -5.74 45.42 -31.95
CA HIS A 146 -5.51 44.70 -33.20
C HIS A 146 -4.41 43.62 -33.22
N HIS A 147 -4.69 42.50 -33.91
CA HIS A 147 -4.01 42.19 -35.17
C HIS A 147 -4.72 41.05 -35.93
N GLN A 148 -5.18 41.36 -37.14
CA GLN A 148 -5.60 40.37 -38.13
C GLN A 148 -4.37 39.64 -38.67
N HIS A 149 -4.41 38.31 -38.77
CA HIS A 149 -3.69 37.59 -39.82
C HIS A 149 -4.46 36.35 -40.29
N LYS A 150 -4.93 36.45 -41.54
CA LYS A 150 -5.41 35.36 -42.41
C LYS A 150 -4.30 34.32 -42.63
N ARG A 151 -4.60 33.02 -42.49
CA ARG A 151 -4.28 31.86 -43.38
C ARG A 151 -5.19 30.70 -42.91
N LYS A 152 -6.15 30.13 -43.63
CA LYS A 152 -6.26 29.47 -44.95
C LYS A 152 -5.34 28.24 -45.11
N GLY A 153 -5.94 27.05 -45.05
CA GLY A 153 -5.37 25.73 -45.37
C GLY A 153 -5.93 24.67 -44.41
N ARG A 154 -7.01 23.93 -44.70
CA ARG A 154 -7.30 22.94 -45.77
C ARG A 154 -6.91 21.50 -45.38
N ASP A 155 -7.97 20.71 -45.21
CA ASP A 155 -8.20 19.29 -45.54
C ASP A 155 -7.36 18.12 -44.99
N THR A 156 -8.14 17.11 -44.60
CA THR A 156 -8.04 15.66 -44.87
C THR A 156 -7.32 14.71 -43.91
N GLY A 157 -8.11 13.72 -43.47
CA GLY A 157 -7.78 12.27 -43.57
C GLY A 157 -7.54 11.58 -42.22
N LEU A 158 -8.44 10.72 -41.71
CA LEU A 158 -8.81 9.36 -42.14
C LEU A 158 -7.90 8.24 -41.60
N THR A 159 -8.57 7.26 -40.97
CA THR A 159 -8.15 5.86 -40.70
C THR A 159 -7.11 5.66 -39.59
N SER A 160 -7.08 4.59 -38.78
CA SER A 160 -7.66 3.24 -38.79
C SER A 160 -7.61 2.70 -37.33
N SER A 161 -8.66 2.09 -36.80
CA SER A 161 -8.90 0.63 -36.79
C SER A 161 -7.65 -0.24 -36.64
N ALA A 162 -7.40 -0.74 -35.43
CA ALA A 162 -6.62 -1.96 -35.20
C ALA A 162 -7.32 -2.85 -34.15
N LYS A 163 -8.07 -3.82 -34.67
CA LYS A 163 -8.47 -5.07 -34.01
C LYS A 163 -7.25 -5.90 -33.64
N ARG A 164 -7.32 -6.67 -32.54
CA ARG A 164 -6.89 -8.09 -32.37
C ARG A 164 -6.83 -8.45 -30.87
N PRO A 165 -6.84 -9.73 -30.47
CA PRO A 165 -7.87 -10.73 -30.72
C PRO A 165 -8.32 -11.44 -29.43
N HIS A 166 -9.43 -12.14 -29.59
CA HIS A 166 -9.97 -13.19 -28.74
C HIS A 166 -8.95 -14.32 -28.49
N ILE A 167 -8.68 -14.67 -27.23
CA ILE A 167 -8.15 -15.98 -26.85
C ILE A 167 -9.08 -16.58 -25.79
N GLN A 168 -9.84 -17.55 -26.27
CA GLN A 168 -10.59 -18.54 -25.54
C GLN A 168 -9.62 -19.69 -25.22
N GLN A 169 -9.47 -20.08 -23.95
CA GLN A 169 -9.02 -21.42 -23.61
C GLN A 169 -9.98 -22.05 -22.61
N GLN A 170 -10.61 -23.11 -23.12
CA GLN A 170 -11.35 -24.14 -22.42
C GLN A 170 -10.40 -25.14 -21.74
N GLN A 171 -11.04 -26.04 -20.98
CA GLN A 171 -10.61 -27.39 -20.55
C GLN A 171 -10.02 -27.43 -19.12
N GLN A 172 -10.35 -28.39 -18.26
CA GLN A 172 -11.19 -29.61 -18.32
C GLN A 172 -11.43 -30.03 -16.85
N GLN A 173 -12.65 -30.41 -16.48
CA GLN A 173 -13.03 -31.76 -16.04
C GLN A 173 -12.01 -32.57 -15.21
N GLN A 174 -12.43 -32.93 -14.00
CA GLN A 174 -12.37 -34.25 -13.32
C GLN A 174 -13.07 -34.04 -11.96
N GLN A 175 -14.32 -34.43 -11.71
CA GLN A 175 -14.91 -35.76 -11.58
C GLN A 175 -14.13 -36.76 -10.70
N HIS A 176 -14.81 -37.13 -9.60
CA HIS A 176 -14.74 -38.37 -8.82
C HIS A 176 -13.54 -38.65 -7.92
N GLY A 177 -13.79 -38.43 -6.63
CA GLY A 177 -13.27 -39.18 -5.48
C GLY A 177 -14.27 -39.01 -4.35
#